data_AF-A0AAF0RYK6-F1
#
_entry.id   AF-A0AAF0RYK6-F1
#
_cell.length_a   1.000
_cell.length_b   1.000
_cell.length_c   1.000
_cell.angle_alpha   90.00
_cell.angle_beta   90.00
_cell.angle_gamma   90.00
#
_symmetry.space_group_name_H-M   'P 1'
#
loop_
_entity.id
_entity.type
_entity.pdbx_description
1 polymer ?
#
loop_
_entity_poly.entity_id
_entity_poly.type
_entity_poly.pdbx_seq_one_letter_code
_entity_poly.pdbx_strand_id
1 'polypeptide(L)'
;MSTVDPQQARREREARYRGSTSALTMTVVGALLVVAAGAVGGLAVSEFVLRFRMMMVNSVFSDSPDPETHWWAVPGAVVGTLVAVGVYTTWNHRWSGRTTDLVGLGPLPLWFVGATACTWWATTTQWPAPDRVGVAVDPTFGHDETWGIGTWIWYTSVWWLPGLLTVVTALTLVAGGATRVGRGNRRARLADVMANGRRTTGEVTAVSGGTTPDASRTLLRWTCSFVDLHGVRRWVERTEGFTHGTAPVLGGTVTVLYDPARPDDRKRIFTTTGRGDEPEDYLRPGTT
;
A
#
# COMPACT_ATOMS: atom_id res chain seq x y z
N MET A 1 -15.53 27.23 30.53
CA MET A 1 -14.08 27.03 30.30
C MET A 1 -13.71 25.64 30.79
N SER A 2 -13.19 24.78 29.91
CA SER A 2 -12.70 23.44 30.28
C SER A 2 -11.28 23.56 30.82
N THR A 3 -11.03 23.04 32.03
CA THR A 3 -9.70 22.99 32.66
C THR A 3 -8.87 21.78 32.24
N VAL A 4 -9.43 20.88 31.43
CA VAL A 4 -8.74 19.69 30.91
C VAL A 4 -7.98 20.06 29.64
N ASP A 5 -6.69 19.72 29.60
CA ASP A 5 -5.86 19.84 28.40
C ASP A 5 -6.54 19.08 27.23
N PRO A 6 -6.91 19.76 26.12
CA PRO A 6 -7.57 19.13 24.99
C PRO A 6 -6.73 18.00 24.35
N GLN A 7 -5.40 18.03 24.48
CA GLN A 7 -4.52 16.96 24.01
C GLN A 7 -4.63 15.71 24.90
N GLN A 8 -4.66 15.89 26.22
CA GLN A 8 -4.84 14.81 27.17
C GLN A 8 -6.23 14.14 27.01
N ALA A 9 -7.28 14.95 26.85
CA ALA A 9 -8.63 14.45 26.57
C ALA A 9 -8.72 13.67 25.25
N ARG A 10 -7.96 14.06 24.21
CA ARG A 10 -7.87 13.30 22.95
C ARG A 10 -7.17 11.96 23.16
N ARG A 11 -6.03 11.94 23.86
CA ARG A 11 -5.28 10.70 24.16
C ARG A 11 -6.11 9.70 24.96
N GLU A 12 -6.86 10.18 25.94
CA GLU A 12 -7.76 9.32 26.73
C GLU A 12 -8.91 8.75 25.89
N ARG A 13 -9.49 9.54 24.99
CA ARG A 13 -10.52 9.05 24.05
C ARG A 13 -9.95 7.99 23.09
N GLU A 14 -8.76 8.22 22.54
CA GLU A 14 -8.10 7.26 21.65
C GLU A 14 -7.71 5.97 22.38
N ALA A 15 -7.26 6.06 23.64
CA ALA A 15 -6.95 4.90 24.46
C ALA A 15 -8.17 4.00 24.70
N ARG A 16 -9.38 4.56 24.82
CA ARG A 16 -10.63 3.78 24.98
C ARG A 16 -10.99 2.93 23.76
N TYR A 17 -10.54 3.31 22.56
CA TYR A 17 -10.86 2.59 21.34
C TYR A 17 -9.86 1.47 21.01
N ARG A 18 -8.68 1.47 21.63
CA ARG A 18 -7.66 0.44 21.40
C ARG A 18 -8.18 -0.93 21.85
N GLY A 19 -8.15 -1.90 20.95
CA GLY A 19 -8.66 -3.25 21.22
C GLY A 19 -10.17 -3.35 21.44
N SER A 20 -10.93 -2.25 21.30
CA SER A 20 -12.39 -2.26 21.52
C SER A 20 -13.14 -2.94 20.36
N THR A 21 -14.24 -3.62 20.68
CA THR A 21 -15.11 -4.27 19.69
C THR A 21 -15.71 -3.25 18.72
N SER A 22 -16.11 -2.07 19.20
CA SER A 22 -16.70 -1.02 18.36
C SER A 22 -15.72 -0.50 17.31
N ALA A 23 -14.46 -0.27 17.68
CA ALA A 23 -13.43 0.15 16.74
C ALA A 23 -13.09 -0.97 15.73
N LEU A 24 -13.13 -2.24 16.16
CA LEU A 24 -13.00 -3.37 15.24
C LEU A 24 -14.15 -3.42 14.23
N THR A 25 -15.40 -3.31 14.69
CA THR A 25 -16.58 -3.31 13.81
C THR A 25 -16.48 -2.18 12.79
N MET A 26 -16.12 -0.97 13.20
CA MET A 26 -15.95 0.16 12.28
C MET A 26 -14.78 -0.04 11.31
N THR A 27 -13.72 -0.74 11.73
CA THR A 27 -12.61 -1.14 10.83
C THR A 27 -13.09 -2.11 9.76
N VAL A 28 -13.92 -3.10 10.13
CA VAL A 28 -14.50 -4.06 9.17
C VAL A 28 -15.48 -3.36 8.22
N VAL A 29 -16.34 -2.48 8.74
CA VAL A 29 -17.22 -1.65 7.91
C VAL A 29 -16.42 -0.80 6.93
N GLY A 30 -15.34 -0.15 7.41
CA GLY A 30 -14.42 0.59 6.55
C GLY A 30 -13.80 -0.29 5.45
N ALA A 31 -13.38 -1.51 5.78
CA ALA A 31 -12.84 -2.45 4.80
C ALA A 31 -13.89 -2.84 3.74
N LEU A 32 -15.12 -3.12 4.15
CA LEU A 32 -16.23 -3.41 3.24
C LEU A 32 -16.56 -2.22 2.35
N LEU A 33 -16.52 -1.00 2.88
CA LEU A 33 -16.70 0.22 2.09
C LEU A 33 -15.59 0.40 1.05
N VAL A 34 -14.34 0.04 1.37
CA VAL A 34 -13.22 0.08 0.40
C VAL A 34 -13.44 -0.93 -0.72
N VAL A 35 -13.90 -2.14 -0.39
CA VAL A 35 -14.26 -3.15 -1.40
C VAL A 35 -15.43 -2.66 -2.26
N ALA A 36 -16.47 -2.07 -1.67
CA ALA A 36 -17.61 -1.53 -2.39
C ALA A 36 -17.20 -0.36 -3.32
N ALA A 37 -16.37 0.56 -2.85
CA ALA A 37 -15.81 1.64 -3.67
C ALA A 37 -14.94 1.08 -4.82
N GLY A 38 -14.17 0.03 -4.54
CA GLY A 38 -13.44 -0.74 -5.54
C GLY A 38 -14.36 -1.32 -6.60
N ALA A 39 -15.47 -1.94 -6.20
CA ALA A 39 -16.46 -2.49 -7.12
C ALA A 39 -17.04 -1.42 -8.06
N VAL A 40 -17.41 -0.24 -7.52
CA VAL A 40 -17.85 0.89 -8.35
C VAL A 40 -16.73 1.37 -9.31
N GLY A 41 -15.47 1.34 -8.87
CA GLY A 41 -14.32 1.60 -9.73
C GLY A 41 -14.16 0.56 -10.85
N GLY A 42 -14.36 -0.72 -10.55
CA GLY A 42 -14.37 -1.81 -11.53
C GLY A 42 -15.47 -1.63 -12.57
N LEU A 43 -16.68 -1.26 -12.14
CA LEU A 43 -17.79 -0.91 -13.03
C LEU A 43 -17.41 0.24 -13.98
N ALA A 44 -16.87 1.33 -13.44
CA ALA A 44 -16.44 2.48 -14.24
C ALA A 44 -15.37 2.12 -15.28
N VAL A 45 -14.38 1.30 -14.90
CA VAL A 45 -13.35 0.79 -15.83
C VAL A 45 -13.99 -0.10 -16.89
N SER A 46 -14.90 -0.99 -16.50
CA SER A 46 -15.60 -1.89 -17.41
C SER A 46 -16.40 -1.12 -18.45
N GLU A 47 -17.17 -0.10 -18.07
CA GLU A 47 -17.94 0.74 -18.99
C GLU A 47 -17.05 1.53 -19.94
N PHE A 48 -15.96 2.09 -19.43
CA PHE A 48 -15.01 2.80 -20.26
C PHE A 48 -14.45 1.87 -21.36
N VAL A 49 -13.99 0.68 -20.98
CA VAL A 49 -13.45 -0.31 -21.93
C VAL A 49 -14.52 -0.83 -22.88
N LEU A 50 -15.76 -1.01 -22.41
CA LEU A 50 -16.89 -1.45 -23.23
C LEU A 50 -17.13 -0.51 -24.41
N ARG A 51 -17.03 0.81 -24.20
CA ARG A 51 -17.17 1.80 -25.29
C ARG A 51 -16.11 1.59 -26.38
N PHE A 52 -14.85 1.40 -26.00
CA PHE A 52 -13.79 1.08 -26.96
C PHE A 52 -14.03 -0.26 -27.64
N ARG A 53 -14.48 -1.27 -26.90
CA ARG A 53 -14.82 -2.57 -27.47
C ARG A 53 -15.87 -2.42 -28.57
N MET A 54 -16.98 -1.73 -28.33
CA MET A 54 -18.03 -1.62 -29.36
C MET A 54 -17.58 -0.80 -30.56
N MET A 55 -16.85 0.30 -30.35
CA MET A 55 -16.29 1.09 -31.47
C MET A 55 -15.35 0.27 -32.37
N MET A 56 -14.70 -0.76 -31.83
CA MET A 56 -13.72 -1.58 -32.56
C MET A 56 -14.30 -2.89 -33.10
N VAL A 57 -15.37 -3.41 -32.49
CA VAL A 57 -15.95 -4.73 -32.76
C VAL A 57 -17.18 -4.65 -33.66
N ASN A 58 -18.02 -3.63 -33.47
CA ASN A 58 -19.22 -3.41 -34.27
C ASN A 58 -18.95 -2.34 -35.33
N SER A 59 -19.74 -2.35 -36.41
CA SER A 59 -19.76 -1.25 -37.37
C SER A 59 -20.31 0.01 -36.72
N VAL A 60 -19.88 1.18 -37.20
CA VAL A 60 -20.45 2.48 -36.81
C VAL A 60 -21.94 2.57 -37.19
N PHE A 61 -22.37 1.78 -38.17
CA PHE A 61 -23.77 1.67 -38.61
C PHE A 61 -24.53 0.50 -37.98
N SER A 62 -23.98 -0.14 -36.95
CA SER A 62 -24.64 -1.24 -36.25
C SER A 62 -25.95 -0.79 -35.61
N ASP A 63 -26.98 -1.63 -35.69
CA ASP A 63 -28.26 -1.46 -34.98
C ASP A 63 -28.19 -1.92 -33.50
N SER A 64 -27.01 -2.29 -33.00
CA SER A 64 -26.84 -2.72 -31.62
C SER A 64 -27.20 -1.60 -30.64
N PRO A 65 -27.94 -1.91 -29.56
CA PRO A 65 -28.31 -0.90 -28.59
C PRO A 65 -27.07 -0.36 -27.88
N ASP A 66 -27.06 0.96 -27.66
CA ASP A 66 -26.01 1.62 -26.90
C ASP A 66 -25.92 1.03 -25.48
N PRO A 67 -24.70 0.92 -24.93
CA PRO A 67 -24.50 0.41 -23.59
C PRO A 67 -25.12 1.36 -22.56
N GLU A 68 -25.76 0.77 -21.55
CA GLU A 68 -26.18 1.55 -20.40
C GLU A 68 -24.95 2.19 -19.74
N THR A 69 -25.00 3.51 -19.55
CA THR A 69 -23.90 4.27 -18.95
C THR A 69 -24.28 4.70 -17.54
N HIS A 70 -23.50 4.28 -16.55
CA HIS A 70 -23.65 4.72 -15.18
C HIS A 70 -22.78 5.96 -14.96
N TRP A 71 -23.30 7.13 -15.30
CA TRP A 71 -22.61 8.43 -15.16
C TRP A 71 -22.11 8.72 -13.73
N TRP A 72 -22.72 8.07 -12.73
CA TRP A 72 -22.32 8.17 -11.32
C TRP A 72 -21.12 7.28 -10.96
N ALA A 73 -20.75 6.29 -11.78
CA ALA A 73 -19.74 5.30 -11.42
C ALA A 73 -18.35 5.93 -11.24
N VAL A 74 -17.92 6.81 -12.14
CA VAL A 74 -16.62 7.52 -12.02
C VAL A 74 -16.57 8.44 -10.79
N PRO A 75 -17.48 9.43 -10.62
CA PRO A 75 -17.44 10.30 -9.44
C PRO A 75 -17.69 9.52 -8.14
N GLY A 76 -18.56 8.51 -8.18
CA GLY A 76 -18.83 7.61 -7.06
C GLY A 76 -17.61 6.80 -6.64
N ALA A 77 -16.84 6.28 -7.61
CA ALA A 77 -15.59 5.57 -7.33
C ALA A 77 -14.56 6.50 -6.68
N VAL A 78 -14.37 7.70 -7.20
CA VAL A 78 -13.38 8.66 -6.66
C VAL A 78 -13.74 9.08 -5.24
N VAL A 79 -14.95 9.62 -5.05
CA VAL A 79 -15.40 10.13 -3.75
C VAL A 79 -15.55 8.98 -2.75
N GLY A 80 -16.16 7.87 -3.17
CA GLY A 80 -16.34 6.68 -2.35
C GLY A 80 -15.01 6.10 -1.89
N THR A 81 -14.00 6.05 -2.76
CA THR A 81 -12.66 5.56 -2.39
C THR A 81 -12.01 6.46 -1.35
N LEU A 82 -12.04 7.79 -1.53
CA LEU A 82 -11.44 8.72 -0.58
C LEU A 82 -12.08 8.59 0.82
N VAL A 83 -13.41 8.56 0.87
CA VAL A 83 -14.16 8.41 2.12
C VAL A 83 -13.89 7.04 2.75
N ALA A 84 -14.00 5.96 1.98
CA ALA A 84 -13.81 4.60 2.48
C ALA A 84 -12.39 4.37 3.03
N VAL A 85 -11.37 4.85 2.32
CA VAL A 85 -9.98 4.77 2.77
C VAL A 85 -9.77 5.61 4.04
N GLY A 86 -10.34 6.81 4.10
CA GLY A 86 -10.27 7.64 5.31
C GLY A 86 -10.90 6.97 6.53
N VAL A 87 -12.10 6.38 6.35
CA VAL A 87 -12.81 5.63 7.40
C VAL A 87 -11.99 4.41 7.82
N TYR A 88 -11.56 3.60 6.86
CA TYR A 88 -10.78 2.39 7.13
C TYR A 88 -9.50 2.69 7.90
N THR A 89 -8.68 3.63 7.40
CA THR A 89 -7.41 4.00 8.02
C THR A 89 -7.60 4.56 9.42
N THR A 90 -8.53 5.51 9.60
CA THR A 90 -8.80 6.14 10.89
C THR A 90 -9.21 5.13 11.96
N TRP A 91 -10.16 4.24 11.64
CA TRP A 91 -10.63 3.24 12.60
C TRP A 91 -9.62 2.13 12.84
N ASN A 92 -8.85 1.74 11.83
CA ASN A 92 -7.76 0.79 11.98
C ASN A 92 -6.67 1.33 12.91
N HIS A 93 -6.29 2.60 12.77
CA HIS A 93 -5.34 3.26 13.67
C HIS A 93 -5.88 3.38 15.09
N ARG A 94 -7.17 3.73 15.27
CA ARG A 94 -7.82 3.77 16.59
C ARG A 94 -7.87 2.40 17.27
N TRP A 95 -8.22 1.36 16.52
CA TRP A 95 -8.32 0.01 17.06
C TRP A 95 -6.94 -0.57 17.39
N SER A 96 -5.96 -0.40 16.49
CA SER A 96 -4.62 -0.99 16.63
C SER A 96 -3.65 -0.17 17.50
N GLY A 97 -3.93 1.11 17.72
CA GLY A 97 -3.02 2.05 18.38
C GLY A 97 -1.76 2.39 17.57
N ARG A 98 -1.61 1.88 16.34
CA ARG A 98 -0.49 2.18 15.44
C ARG A 98 -0.80 3.46 14.67
N THR A 99 0.17 4.35 14.50
CA THR A 99 -0.01 5.63 13.80
C THR A 99 0.57 5.64 12.39
N THR A 100 1.55 4.77 12.12
CA THR A 100 2.26 4.72 10.84
C THR A 100 1.89 3.51 9.99
N ASP A 101 1.33 2.46 10.61
CA ASP A 101 1.07 1.17 9.98
C ASP A 101 -0.37 0.71 10.23
N LEU A 102 -0.93 -0.02 9.26
CA LEU A 102 -2.24 -0.67 9.38
C LEU A 102 -2.10 -2.11 9.88
N VAL A 103 -3.10 -2.58 10.63
CA VAL A 103 -3.27 -3.99 10.97
C VAL A 103 -4.23 -4.63 9.98
N GLY A 104 -3.76 -5.57 9.17
CA GLY A 104 -4.59 -6.22 8.17
C GLY A 104 -4.07 -6.05 6.75
N LEU A 105 -4.98 -6.15 5.79
CA LEU A 105 -4.75 -5.79 4.40
C LEU A 105 -4.75 -4.27 4.27
N GLY A 106 -3.91 -3.73 3.38
CA GLY A 106 -3.97 -2.30 3.04
C GLY A 106 -5.26 -1.95 2.30
N PRO A 107 -5.60 -0.66 2.18
CA PRO A 107 -6.76 -0.21 1.41
C PRO A 107 -6.65 -0.61 -0.08
N LEU A 108 -5.45 -0.53 -0.66
CA LEU A 108 -5.22 -0.81 -2.08
C LEU A 108 -5.62 -2.23 -2.50
N PRO A 109 -5.13 -3.32 -1.86
CA PRO A 109 -5.56 -4.67 -2.23
C PRO A 109 -7.05 -4.91 -1.99
N LEU A 110 -7.66 -4.32 -0.95
CA LEU A 110 -9.11 -4.41 -0.71
C LEU A 110 -9.90 -3.75 -1.86
N TRP A 111 -9.44 -2.59 -2.32
CA TRP A 111 -10.05 -1.89 -3.45
C TRP A 111 -9.96 -2.73 -4.73
N PHE A 112 -8.80 -3.34 -5.01
CA PHE A 112 -8.60 -4.19 -6.19
C PHE A 112 -9.42 -5.49 -6.15
N VAL A 113 -9.67 -6.06 -4.97
CA VAL A 113 -10.60 -7.20 -4.82
C VAL A 113 -12.00 -6.81 -5.30
N GLY A 114 -12.50 -5.66 -4.85
CA GLY A 114 -13.79 -5.14 -5.28
C GLY A 114 -13.84 -4.86 -6.79
N ALA A 115 -12.83 -4.14 -7.30
CA ALA A 115 -12.73 -3.79 -8.71
C ALA A 115 -12.69 -5.04 -9.59
N THR A 116 -11.88 -6.03 -9.24
CA THR A 116 -11.77 -7.29 -10.00
C THR A 116 -13.06 -8.07 -10.01
N ALA A 117 -13.72 -8.23 -8.85
CA ALA A 117 -14.98 -8.96 -8.75
C ALA A 117 -16.08 -8.28 -9.60
N CYS A 118 -16.17 -6.94 -9.52
CA CYS A 118 -17.16 -6.20 -10.30
C CYS A 118 -16.83 -6.20 -11.79
N THR A 119 -15.56 -6.12 -12.20
CA THR A 119 -15.21 -6.21 -13.62
C THR A 119 -15.54 -7.59 -14.19
N TRP A 120 -15.27 -8.68 -13.47
CA TRP A 120 -15.69 -10.03 -13.89
C TRP A 120 -17.21 -10.12 -14.04
N TRP A 121 -17.96 -9.61 -13.07
CA TRP A 121 -19.42 -9.57 -13.15
C TRP A 121 -19.89 -8.76 -14.36
N ALA A 122 -19.40 -7.53 -14.52
CA ALA A 122 -19.80 -6.63 -15.59
C ALA A 122 -19.47 -7.20 -16.98
N THR A 123 -18.27 -7.76 -17.19
CA THR A 123 -17.89 -8.31 -18.51
C THR A 123 -18.65 -9.58 -18.86
N THR A 124 -19.13 -10.34 -17.88
CA THR A 124 -19.85 -11.61 -18.11
C THR A 124 -21.36 -11.46 -18.19
N THR A 125 -21.94 -10.47 -17.50
CA THR A 125 -23.40 -10.30 -17.42
C THR A 125 -23.94 -9.04 -18.09
N GLN A 126 -23.15 -7.97 -18.19
CA GLN A 126 -23.62 -6.67 -18.69
C GLN A 126 -23.16 -6.36 -20.12
N TRP A 127 -22.05 -6.95 -20.56
CA TRP A 127 -21.52 -6.64 -21.88
C TRP A 127 -22.34 -7.29 -22.99
N PRO A 128 -22.83 -6.51 -23.98
CA PRO A 128 -23.58 -7.07 -25.09
C PRO A 128 -22.69 -7.96 -25.97
N ALA A 129 -23.32 -9.00 -26.50
CA ALA A 129 -22.73 -9.82 -27.55
C ALA A 129 -22.56 -8.96 -28.83
N PRO A 130 -21.50 -9.20 -29.62
CA PRO A 130 -21.38 -8.55 -30.93
C PRO A 130 -22.46 -9.06 -31.89
N ASP A 131 -22.81 -8.27 -32.89
CA ASP A 131 -23.84 -8.62 -33.88
C ASP A 131 -23.51 -9.93 -34.61
N ARG A 132 -22.22 -10.11 -34.94
CA ARG A 132 -21.67 -11.35 -35.48
C ARG A 132 -20.21 -11.49 -35.05
N VAL A 133 -19.83 -12.69 -34.64
CA VAL A 133 -18.43 -12.97 -34.28
C VAL A 133 -17.59 -13.03 -35.56
N GLY A 134 -16.50 -12.26 -35.61
CA GLY A 134 -15.53 -12.26 -36.70
C GLY A 134 -15.82 -11.28 -37.84
N VAL A 135 -16.96 -10.58 -37.81
CA VAL A 135 -17.39 -9.66 -38.87
C VAL A 135 -18.09 -8.45 -38.27
N ALA A 136 -17.69 -7.25 -38.67
CA ALA A 136 -18.43 -6.03 -38.41
C ALA A 136 -19.55 -5.91 -39.46
N VAL A 137 -20.80 -6.07 -39.03
CA VAL A 137 -21.97 -6.06 -39.92
C VAL A 137 -22.36 -4.62 -40.23
N ASP A 138 -22.46 -4.26 -41.51
CA ASP A 138 -22.94 -2.96 -41.97
C ASP A 138 -24.34 -3.10 -42.60
N PRO A 139 -25.41 -2.86 -41.84
CA PRO A 139 -26.77 -2.96 -42.36
C PRO A 139 -27.14 -1.82 -43.32
N THR A 140 -26.40 -0.70 -43.32
CA THR A 140 -26.73 0.48 -44.13
C THR A 140 -26.23 0.35 -45.56
N PHE A 141 -24.97 -0.07 -45.74
CA PHE A 141 -24.34 -0.18 -47.06
C PHE A 141 -24.14 -1.63 -47.52
N GLY A 142 -24.33 -2.62 -46.64
CA GLY A 142 -24.16 -4.04 -46.96
C GLY A 142 -22.70 -4.47 -47.14
N HIS A 143 -21.76 -3.64 -46.69
CA HIS A 143 -20.32 -3.90 -46.76
C HIS A 143 -19.82 -4.47 -45.43
N ASP A 144 -20.09 -5.75 -45.21
CA ASP A 144 -19.58 -6.49 -44.04
C ASP A 144 -18.04 -6.57 -44.09
N GLU A 145 -17.38 -6.18 -43.00
CA GLU A 145 -15.91 -6.19 -42.88
C GLU A 145 -15.43 -7.30 -41.95
N THR A 146 -14.50 -8.13 -42.41
CA THR A 146 -13.90 -9.17 -41.56
C THR A 146 -12.97 -8.57 -40.52
N TRP A 147 -13.07 -9.02 -39.27
CA TRP A 147 -12.23 -8.53 -38.19
C TRP A 147 -10.74 -8.77 -38.43
N GLY A 148 -9.96 -7.69 -38.29
CA GLY A 148 -8.51 -7.79 -38.19
C GLY A 148 -8.04 -8.27 -36.81
N ILE A 149 -6.72 -8.42 -36.65
CA ILE A 149 -6.09 -8.84 -35.38
C ILE A 149 -6.46 -7.88 -34.23
N GLY A 150 -6.48 -6.58 -34.49
CA GLY A 150 -6.84 -5.57 -33.49
C GLY A 150 -8.25 -5.77 -32.94
N THR A 151 -9.22 -6.10 -33.79
CA THR A 151 -10.60 -6.35 -33.38
C THR A 151 -10.73 -7.63 -32.56
N TRP A 152 -9.97 -8.68 -32.89
CA TRP A 152 -9.90 -9.90 -32.06
C TRP A 152 -9.39 -9.62 -30.64
N ILE A 153 -8.42 -8.72 -30.48
CA ILE A 153 -7.95 -8.27 -29.17
C ILE A 153 -9.09 -7.59 -28.39
N TRP A 154 -9.85 -6.72 -29.04
CA TRP A 154 -10.99 -6.06 -28.39
C TRP A 154 -12.15 -7.02 -28.10
N TYR A 155 -12.42 -7.97 -28.98
CA TYR A 155 -13.41 -9.03 -28.73
C TYR A 155 -13.08 -9.85 -27.48
N THR A 156 -11.81 -10.26 -27.35
CA THR A 156 -11.30 -11.06 -26.22
C THR A 156 -11.16 -10.27 -24.90
N SER A 157 -11.46 -8.96 -24.89
CA SER A 157 -11.36 -8.11 -23.69
C SER A 157 -12.28 -8.53 -22.55
N VAL A 158 -13.34 -9.28 -22.86
CA VAL A 158 -14.19 -9.95 -21.85
C VAL A 158 -13.36 -10.80 -20.88
N TRP A 159 -12.25 -11.40 -21.35
CA TRP A 159 -11.37 -12.26 -20.57
C TRP A 159 -10.09 -11.58 -20.12
N TRP A 160 -9.40 -10.87 -21.02
CA TRP A 160 -8.09 -10.32 -20.66
C TRP A 160 -8.22 -9.13 -19.71
N LEU A 161 -9.27 -8.31 -19.79
CA LEU A 161 -9.45 -7.17 -18.89
C LEU A 161 -9.58 -7.60 -17.42
N PRO A 162 -10.56 -8.46 -17.04
CA PRO A 162 -10.67 -8.90 -15.67
C PRO A 162 -9.52 -9.85 -15.29
N GLY A 163 -8.93 -10.58 -16.24
CA GLY A 163 -7.71 -11.36 -16.04
C GLY A 163 -6.52 -10.50 -15.59
N LEU A 164 -6.26 -9.37 -16.26
CA LEU A 164 -5.21 -8.43 -15.87
C LEU A 164 -5.46 -7.84 -14.47
N LEU A 165 -6.71 -7.43 -14.17
CA LEU A 165 -7.06 -6.94 -12.84
C LEU A 165 -6.88 -8.01 -11.75
N THR A 166 -7.16 -9.29 -12.08
CA THR A 166 -6.91 -10.42 -11.18
C THR A 166 -5.42 -10.57 -10.88
N VAL A 167 -4.55 -10.45 -11.90
CA VAL A 167 -3.09 -10.48 -11.73
C VAL A 167 -2.63 -9.32 -10.84
N VAL A 168 -3.10 -8.09 -11.09
CA VAL A 168 -2.76 -6.92 -10.26
C VAL A 168 -3.24 -7.11 -8.82
N THR A 169 -4.44 -7.64 -8.61
CA THR A 169 -4.98 -7.96 -7.27
C THR A 169 -4.09 -8.97 -6.56
N ALA A 170 -3.69 -10.05 -7.23
CA ALA A 170 -2.78 -11.04 -6.66
C ALA A 170 -1.42 -10.43 -6.30
N LEU A 171 -0.85 -9.61 -7.18
CA LEU A 171 0.42 -8.93 -6.92
C LEU A 171 0.34 -7.98 -5.73
N THR A 172 -0.73 -7.20 -5.60
CA THR A 172 -0.91 -6.29 -4.45
C THR A 172 -1.12 -7.04 -3.13
N LEU A 173 -1.83 -8.18 -3.15
CA LEU A 173 -1.97 -9.06 -2.00
C LEU A 173 -0.63 -9.70 -1.59
N VAL A 174 0.14 -10.21 -2.55
CA VAL A 174 1.45 -10.83 -2.31
C VAL A 174 2.44 -9.79 -1.81
N ALA A 175 2.53 -8.61 -2.44
CA ALA A 175 3.41 -7.54 -2.00
C ALA A 175 3.03 -7.03 -0.59
N GLY A 176 1.74 -6.88 -0.31
CA GLY A 176 1.24 -6.54 1.02
C GLY A 176 1.56 -7.61 2.07
N GLY A 177 1.45 -8.89 1.72
CA GLY A 177 1.82 -10.02 2.58
C GLY A 177 3.32 -10.07 2.85
N ALA A 178 4.15 -9.99 1.81
CA ALA A 178 5.60 -10.04 1.90
C ALA A 178 6.17 -8.90 2.75
N THR A 179 5.69 -7.67 2.54
CA THR A 179 6.10 -6.51 3.35
C THR A 179 5.73 -6.70 4.83
N ARG A 180 4.57 -7.28 5.13
CA ARG A 180 4.14 -7.56 6.50
C ARG A 180 4.97 -8.65 7.18
N VAL A 181 5.23 -9.76 6.49
CA VAL A 181 6.12 -10.83 6.99
C VAL A 181 7.52 -10.28 7.22
N GLY A 182 8.04 -9.45 6.31
CA GLY A 182 9.32 -8.78 6.47
C GLY A 182 9.40 -7.92 7.73
N ARG A 183 8.36 -7.11 8.01
CA ARG A 183 8.26 -6.28 9.22
C ARG A 183 8.14 -7.11 10.50
N GLY A 184 7.33 -8.16 10.49
CA GLY A 184 7.17 -9.09 11.61
C GLY A 184 8.49 -9.78 11.96
N ASN A 185 9.18 -10.32 10.94
CA ASN A 185 10.48 -10.96 11.10
C ASN A 185 11.56 -9.98 11.59
N ARG A 186 11.50 -8.71 11.17
CA ARG A 186 12.43 -7.69 11.65
C ARG A 186 12.20 -7.34 13.13
N ARG A 187 10.95 -7.21 13.57
CA ARG A 187 10.62 -7.01 14.99
C ARG A 187 11.01 -8.21 15.83
N ALA A 188 10.74 -9.42 15.37
CA ALA A 188 11.14 -10.64 16.04
C ALA A 188 12.67 -10.75 16.17
N ARG A 189 13.42 -10.44 15.09
CA ARG A 189 14.88 -10.35 15.12
C ARG A 189 15.37 -9.27 16.10
N LEU A 190 14.76 -8.10 16.11
CA LEU A 190 15.14 -7.06 17.07
C LEU A 190 14.90 -7.52 18.51
N ALA A 191 13.75 -8.13 18.80
CA ALA A 191 13.46 -8.65 20.13
C ALA A 191 14.47 -9.72 20.58
N ASP A 192 14.83 -10.64 19.68
CA ASP A 192 15.89 -11.64 19.91
C ASP A 192 17.24 -10.98 20.22
N VAL A 193 17.66 -10.00 19.40
CA VAL A 193 18.94 -9.31 19.62
C VAL A 193 18.89 -8.38 20.85
N MET A 194 17.74 -7.81 21.21
CA MET A 194 17.61 -7.04 22.45
C MET A 194 17.75 -7.93 23.71
N ALA A 195 17.28 -9.17 23.64
CA ALA A 195 17.37 -10.13 24.74
C ALA A 195 18.75 -10.78 24.85
N ASN A 196 19.34 -11.18 23.71
CA ASN A 196 20.54 -12.03 23.66
C ASN A 196 21.78 -11.33 23.08
N GLY A 197 21.60 -10.16 22.48
CA GLY A 197 22.66 -9.42 21.81
C GLY A 197 23.47 -8.54 22.75
N ARG A 198 24.41 -7.80 22.15
CA ARG A 198 25.31 -6.90 22.86
C ARG A 198 25.15 -5.47 22.37
N ARG A 199 25.10 -4.53 23.33
CA ARG A 199 25.16 -3.10 23.06
C ARG A 199 26.62 -2.63 23.09
N THR A 200 27.00 -1.81 22.13
CA THR A 200 28.30 -1.16 22.06
C THR A 200 28.15 0.25 21.50
N THR A 201 29.12 1.10 21.77
CA THR A 201 29.17 2.45 21.22
C THR A 201 29.80 2.39 19.84
N GLY A 202 29.12 2.99 18.86
CA GLY A 202 29.63 3.24 17.52
C GLY A 202 29.85 4.74 17.29
N GLU A 203 30.50 5.05 16.18
CA GLU A 203 30.80 6.41 15.73
C GLU A 203 30.30 6.61 14.30
N VAL A 204 29.65 7.75 14.04
CA VAL A 204 29.18 8.11 12.69
C VAL A 204 30.37 8.53 11.83
N THR A 205 30.64 7.77 10.76
CA THR A 205 31.76 8.02 9.85
C THR A 205 31.36 8.75 8.58
N ALA A 206 30.09 8.69 8.18
CA ALA A 206 29.59 9.39 6.98
C ALA A 206 28.10 9.70 7.08
N VAL A 207 27.67 10.81 6.48
CA VAL A 207 26.25 11.23 6.36
C VAL A 207 26.03 11.87 5.00
N SER A 208 24.96 11.50 4.29
CA SER A 208 24.70 11.92 2.90
C SER A 208 24.14 13.34 2.75
N GLY A 209 23.91 14.08 3.85
CA GLY A 209 23.33 15.41 3.82
C GLY A 209 22.79 15.87 5.18
N GLY A 210 21.97 16.93 5.16
CA GLY A 210 21.32 17.49 6.35
C GLY A 210 19.78 17.44 6.26
N THR A 211 19.11 17.66 7.39
CA THR A 211 17.66 17.77 7.46
C THR A 211 17.19 19.19 7.17
N THR A 212 16.12 19.37 6.40
CA THR A 212 15.49 20.67 6.15
C THR A 212 14.30 20.92 7.09
N PRO A 213 14.06 22.17 7.53
CA PRO A 213 12.95 22.49 8.44
C PRO A 213 11.57 22.33 7.79
N ASP A 214 11.47 22.44 6.46
CA ASP A 214 10.22 22.31 5.71
C ASP A 214 9.77 20.86 5.49
N ALA A 215 10.65 19.89 5.74
CA ALA A 215 10.33 18.48 5.61
C ALA A 215 9.93 17.90 6.98
N SER A 216 8.79 17.20 7.04
CA SER A 216 8.39 16.48 8.25
C SER A 216 9.44 15.43 8.65
N ARG A 217 10.07 14.78 7.65
CA ARG A 217 11.26 13.93 7.80
C ARG A 217 12.12 13.98 6.53
N THR A 218 13.44 13.98 6.69
CA THR A 218 14.41 13.82 5.60
C THR A 218 15.02 12.43 5.69
N LEU A 219 14.94 11.65 4.60
CA LEU A 219 15.65 10.38 4.50
C LEU A 219 17.13 10.65 4.26
N LEU A 220 17.98 10.25 5.20
CA LEU A 220 19.42 10.38 5.11
C LEU A 220 20.06 9.01 5.10
N ARG A 221 21.08 8.86 4.26
CA ARG A 221 21.96 7.71 4.23
C ARG A 221 23.20 8.03 5.06
N TRP A 222 23.50 7.20 6.05
CA TRP A 222 24.59 7.44 6.97
C TRP A 222 25.29 6.13 7.32
N THR A 223 26.57 6.22 7.66
CA THR A 223 27.41 5.08 8.00
C THR A 223 27.94 5.28 9.40
N CYS A 224 27.86 4.24 10.24
CA CYS A 224 28.55 4.21 11.51
C CYS A 224 29.56 3.06 11.54
N SER A 225 30.61 3.22 12.34
CA SER A 225 31.56 2.17 12.66
C SER A 225 31.47 1.76 14.12
N PHE A 226 31.69 0.49 14.42
CA PHE A 226 31.80 -0.02 15.78
C PHE A 226 32.85 -1.14 15.84
N VAL A 227 33.34 -1.44 17.05
CA VAL A 227 34.25 -2.55 17.29
C VAL A 227 33.45 -3.71 17.89
N ASP A 228 33.55 -4.88 17.26
CA ASP A 228 32.88 -6.09 17.77
C ASP A 228 33.65 -6.74 18.93
N LEU A 229 33.11 -7.82 19.49
CA LEU A 229 33.73 -8.54 20.60
C LEU A 229 35.10 -9.15 20.27
N HIS A 230 35.41 -9.34 19.00
CA HIS A 230 36.67 -9.89 18.52
C HIS A 230 37.68 -8.78 18.17
N GLY A 231 37.36 -7.52 18.46
CA GLY A 231 38.21 -6.37 18.14
C GLY A 231 38.15 -5.95 16.67
N VAL A 232 37.24 -6.51 15.87
CA VAL A 232 37.11 -6.17 14.44
C VAL A 232 36.26 -4.91 14.31
N ARG A 233 36.81 -3.89 13.65
CA ARG A 233 36.06 -2.68 13.28
C ARG A 233 35.14 -2.99 12.09
N ARG A 234 33.85 -2.71 12.25
CA ARG A 234 32.81 -2.94 11.25
C ARG A 234 32.12 -1.64 10.90
N TRP A 235 31.72 -1.51 9.64
CA TRP A 235 30.95 -0.37 9.14
C TRP A 235 29.55 -0.83 8.74
N VAL A 236 28.56 -0.04 9.11
CA VAL A 236 27.15 -0.29 8.83
C VAL A 236 26.56 0.95 8.19
N GLU A 237 26.12 0.80 6.95
CA GLU A 237 25.39 1.82 6.22
C GLU A 237 23.89 1.64 6.47
N ARG A 238 23.21 2.74 6.75
CA ARG A 238 21.77 2.81 7.04
C ARG A 238 21.14 3.97 6.30
N THR A 239 19.89 3.78 5.91
CA THR A 239 19.01 4.87 5.46
C THR A 239 17.93 5.02 6.51
N GLU A 240 17.74 6.21 7.06
CA GLU A 240 16.72 6.48 8.09
C GLU A 240 16.10 7.87 7.89
N GLY A 241 14.84 8.02 8.32
CA GLY A 241 14.14 9.29 8.28
C GLY A 241 14.35 10.08 9.57
N PHE A 242 14.95 11.26 9.47
CA PHE A 242 15.21 12.16 10.60
C PHE A 242 14.32 13.40 10.54
N THR A 243 13.81 13.85 11.68
CA THR A 243 13.20 15.18 11.82
C THR A 243 14.29 16.25 11.85
N HIS A 244 13.95 17.49 11.51
CA HIS A 244 14.90 18.60 11.57
C HIS A 244 15.60 18.68 12.94
N GLY A 245 16.93 18.78 12.91
CA GLY A 245 17.77 18.86 14.11
C GLY A 245 18.08 17.53 14.80
N THR A 246 17.57 16.39 14.31
CA THR A 246 17.81 15.05 14.91
C THR A 246 18.74 14.16 14.09
N ALA A 247 19.26 14.68 12.98
CA ALA A 247 20.16 13.97 12.09
C ALA A 247 21.45 13.55 12.82
N PRO A 248 22.05 12.41 12.43
CA PRO A 248 23.35 12.01 12.96
C PRO A 248 24.40 13.04 12.51
N VAL A 249 25.32 13.36 13.42
CA VAL A 249 26.45 14.26 13.17
C VAL A 249 27.69 13.42 12.95
N LEU A 250 28.55 13.80 12.00
CA LEU A 250 29.82 13.12 11.74
C LEU A 250 30.72 13.17 12.99
N GLY A 251 31.30 12.03 13.37
CA GLY A 251 32.01 11.84 14.64
C GLY A 251 31.08 11.67 15.85
N GLY A 252 29.76 11.78 15.67
CA GLY A 252 28.78 11.59 16.73
C GLY A 252 28.73 10.14 17.21
N THR A 253 28.42 9.96 18.50
CA THR A 253 28.26 8.64 19.10
C THR A 253 26.86 8.07 18.82
N VAL A 254 26.81 6.78 18.56
CA VAL A 254 25.56 6.03 18.35
C VAL A 254 25.58 4.74 19.15
N THR A 255 24.39 4.28 19.54
CA THR A 255 24.24 2.98 20.19
C THR A 255 24.04 1.91 19.12
N VAL A 256 24.93 0.92 19.09
CA VAL A 256 24.87 -0.23 18.18
C VAL A 256 24.50 -1.46 18.99
N LEU A 257 23.42 -2.11 18.59
CA LEU A 257 22.95 -3.38 19.14
C LEU A 257 23.20 -4.47 18.08
N TYR A 258 24.00 -5.49 18.40
CA TYR A 258 24.32 -6.55 17.45
C TYR A 258 24.31 -7.94 18.10
N ASP A 259 24.19 -8.97 17.28
CA ASP A 259 24.30 -10.37 17.70
C ASP A 259 25.78 -10.79 17.77
N PRO A 260 26.33 -11.09 18.97
CA PRO A 260 27.73 -11.46 19.11
C PRO A 260 28.08 -12.81 18.48
N ALA A 261 27.11 -13.72 18.30
CA ALA A 261 27.33 -15.00 17.64
C ALA A 261 27.40 -14.86 16.11
N ARG A 262 26.86 -13.77 15.56
CA ARG A 262 26.86 -13.44 14.12
C ARG A 262 27.13 -11.95 13.89
N PRO A 263 28.33 -11.45 14.23
CA PRO A 263 28.63 -10.02 14.22
C PRO A 263 28.72 -9.41 12.82
N ASP A 264 28.74 -10.24 11.77
CA ASP A 264 28.73 -9.85 10.36
C ASP A 264 27.32 -9.80 9.73
N ASP A 265 26.30 -10.35 10.38
CA ASP A 265 24.93 -10.34 9.86
C ASP A 265 24.30 -8.94 10.00
N ARG A 266 24.33 -8.17 8.91
CA ARG A 266 23.74 -6.82 8.81
C ARG A 266 22.26 -6.76 9.20
N LYS A 267 21.51 -7.86 9.08
CA LYS A 267 20.08 -7.90 9.46
C LYS A 267 19.86 -8.00 10.97
N ARG A 268 20.92 -8.30 11.73
CA ARG A 268 20.94 -8.41 13.19
C ARG A 268 21.71 -7.27 13.87
N ILE A 269 22.17 -6.29 13.11
CA ILE A 269 22.81 -5.08 13.65
C ILE A 269 21.80 -3.95 13.61
N PHE A 270 21.42 -3.41 14.75
CA PHE A 270 20.50 -2.29 14.89
C PHE A 270 21.24 -1.08 15.46
N THR A 271 20.89 0.10 15.00
CA THR A 271 21.58 1.34 15.34
C THR A 271 20.56 2.39 15.77
N THR A 272 20.93 3.23 16.73
CA THR A 272 20.11 4.38 17.11
C THR A 272 20.98 5.54 17.54
N THR A 273 20.52 6.76 17.28
CA THR A 273 21.15 8.00 17.78
C THR A 273 20.73 8.32 19.22
N GLY A 274 19.78 7.56 19.79
CA GLY A 274 19.35 7.67 21.18
C GLY A 274 20.05 6.69 22.13
N ARG A 275 19.50 6.54 23.34
CA ARG A 275 20.00 5.59 24.34
C ARG A 275 19.79 4.12 23.93
N GLY A 276 18.75 3.80 23.17
CA GLY A 276 18.51 2.43 22.70
C GLY A 276 17.98 1.50 23.82
N ASP A 277 17.20 2.08 24.72
CA ASP A 277 16.59 1.36 25.83
C ASP A 277 15.31 0.65 25.34
N GLU A 278 14.61 1.25 24.38
CA GLU A 278 13.34 0.74 23.86
C GLU A 278 13.47 0.18 22.43
N PRO A 279 12.66 -0.82 22.05
CA PRO A 279 12.65 -1.35 20.68
C PRO A 279 12.32 -0.29 19.63
N GLU A 280 11.52 0.71 19.99
CA GLU A 280 11.10 1.78 19.08
C GLU A 280 12.28 2.68 18.65
N ASP A 281 13.30 2.80 19.49
CA ASP A 281 14.52 3.56 19.20
C ASP A 281 15.29 3.02 17.98
N TYR A 282 15.15 1.71 17.72
CA TYR A 282 15.82 0.98 16.64
C TYR A 282 14.93 0.75 15.40
N LEU A 283 13.64 1.07 15.48
CA LEU A 283 12.64 0.81 14.43
C LEU A 283 12.16 2.08 13.72
N ARG A 284 13.00 3.12 13.67
CA ARG A 284 12.65 4.39 13.02
C ARG A 284 12.18 4.21 11.56
N PRO A 285 11.14 4.93 11.12
CA PRO A 285 10.69 4.92 9.72
C PRO A 285 11.82 5.22 8.74
N GLY A 286 11.86 4.47 7.64
CA GLY A 286 12.93 4.55 6.64
C GLY A 286 14.07 3.55 6.85
N THR A 287 14.14 2.88 8.00
CA THR A 287 15.15 1.83 8.27
C THR A 287 14.99 0.64 7.30
N THR A 288 15.78 0.65 6.24
CA THR A 288 16.03 -0.52 5.37
C THR A 288 17.24 -1.31 5.87
#